data_AF-A0A7X0HKE2-F1
#
_entry.id   AF-A0A7X0HKE2-F1
#
_cell.length_a   1.000
_cell.length_b   1.000
_cell.length_c   1.000
_cell.angle_alpha   90.00
_cell.angle_beta   90.00
_cell.angle_gamma   90.00
#
_symmetry.space_group_name_H-M   'P 1'
#
loop_
_entity.id
_entity.type
_entity.pdbx_description
1 polymer ?
#
loop_
_entity_poly.entity_id
_entity_poly.type
_entity_poly.pdbx_seq_one_letter_code
_entity_poly.pdbx_strand_id
1 'polypeptide(L)'
;MPGIKRPFSNPQSPAEYAANRQAADAYDRQEQNEGLPSPRYEPARADIAGRPTTAQQVAYAADRLLFSDPSGSERAIAELLNYVAATWEQQDLPLRQHAQAVARALRTQ
;
A
#
# COMPACT_ATOMS: atom_id res chain seq x y z
N MET A 1 -15.44 33.78 -27.08
CA MET A 1 -14.62 32.97 -26.13
C MET A 1 -15.56 32.39 -25.07
N PRO A 2 -15.47 31.08 -24.78
CA PRO A 2 -16.48 30.28 -24.06
C PRO A 2 -16.23 30.24 -22.53
N GLY A 3 -17.20 29.75 -21.74
CA GLY A 3 -16.95 29.49 -20.31
C GLY A 3 -18.19 29.30 -19.43
N ILE A 4 -18.95 28.24 -19.72
CA ILE A 4 -19.93 27.50 -18.91
C ILE A 4 -20.11 27.98 -17.45
N LYS A 5 -21.22 28.67 -17.17
CA LYS A 5 -21.84 28.69 -15.83
C LYS A 5 -22.52 27.33 -15.63
N ARG A 6 -22.12 26.54 -14.62
CA ARG A 6 -22.88 25.35 -14.22
C ARG A 6 -24.14 25.80 -13.49
N PRO A 7 -25.35 25.53 -14.00
CA PRO A 7 -26.55 25.66 -13.19
C PRO A 7 -26.76 24.38 -12.37
N PHE A 8 -27.03 24.57 -11.08
CA PHE A 8 -27.70 23.58 -10.25
C PHE A 8 -29.13 23.38 -10.77
N SER A 9 -29.50 22.14 -11.11
CA SER A 9 -30.85 21.52 -11.15
C SER A 9 -30.72 20.21 -11.95
N ASN A 10 -31.30 19.06 -11.60
CA ASN A 10 -32.69 18.83 -11.20
C ASN A 10 -32.80 17.42 -10.54
N PRO A 11 -33.89 17.10 -9.81
CA PRO A 11 -34.04 15.90 -8.99
C PRO A 11 -34.37 14.65 -9.84
N GLN A 12 -33.90 13.50 -9.35
CA GLN A 12 -34.11 12.17 -9.94
C GLN A 12 -35.60 11.90 -10.21
N SER A 13 -35.88 11.36 -11.39
CA SER A 13 -37.23 11.20 -11.91
C SER A 13 -37.94 10.01 -11.25
N PRO A 14 -39.28 10.03 -11.06
CA PRO A 14 -40.02 8.93 -10.42
C PRO A 14 -39.82 7.56 -11.11
N ALA A 15 -39.47 7.56 -12.40
CA ALA A 15 -39.17 6.36 -13.18
C ALA A 15 -37.87 5.65 -12.73
N GLU A 16 -36.86 6.40 -12.25
CA GLU A 16 -35.61 5.82 -11.75
C GLU A 16 -35.79 5.18 -10.36
N TYR A 17 -36.74 5.68 -9.56
CA TYR A 17 -37.07 5.10 -8.26
C TYR A 17 -37.77 3.74 -8.42
N ALA A 18 -38.63 3.59 -9.42
CA ALA A 18 -39.32 2.33 -9.72
C ALA A 18 -38.35 1.25 -10.24
N ALA A 19 -37.39 1.64 -11.11
CA ALA A 19 -36.37 0.74 -11.63
C ALA A 19 -35.43 0.22 -10.52
N ASN A 20 -35.03 1.07 -9.57
CA ASN A 20 -34.19 0.66 -8.44
C ASN A 20 -34.92 -0.26 -7.44
N ARG A 21 -36.25 -0.12 -7.29
CA ARG A 21 -37.04 -0.97 -6.39
C ARG A 21 -37.18 -2.40 -6.94
N GLN A 22 -37.40 -2.53 -8.25
CA GLN A 22 -37.46 -3.83 -8.92
C GLN A 22 -36.12 -4.59 -8.86
N ALA A 23 -34.99 -3.87 -8.86
CA ALA A 23 -33.68 -4.48 -8.66
C ALA A 23 -33.50 -5.01 -7.23
N ALA A 24 -33.99 -4.30 -6.21
CA ALA A 24 -33.90 -4.74 -4.81
C ALA A 24 -34.76 -5.98 -4.52
N ASP A 25 -35.97 -6.04 -5.10
CA ASP A 25 -36.87 -7.21 -4.94
C ASP A 25 -36.33 -8.47 -5.68
N ALA A 26 -35.49 -8.28 -6.71
CA ALA A 26 -34.81 -9.37 -7.41
C ALA A 26 -33.64 -9.96 -6.61
N TYR A 27 -32.96 -9.14 -5.79
CA TYR A 27 -31.89 -9.62 -4.90
C TYR A 27 -32.44 -10.47 -3.74
N ASP A 28 -33.59 -10.11 -3.17
CA ASP A 28 -34.18 -10.82 -2.02
C ASP A 28 -34.72 -12.22 -2.38
N ARG A 29 -35.21 -12.39 -3.63
CA ARG A 29 -35.80 -13.66 -4.09
C ARG A 29 -34.76 -14.72 -4.47
N GLN A 30 -33.50 -14.36 -4.71
CA GLN A 30 -32.46 -15.31 -5.12
C GLN A 30 -31.82 -16.08 -3.96
N GLU A 31 -32.03 -15.69 -2.69
CA GLU A 31 -31.36 -16.35 -1.55
C GLU A 31 -32.09 -17.58 -0.97
N GLN A 32 -33.27 -17.94 -1.48
CA GLN A 32 -34.09 -18.99 -0.86
C GLN A 32 -34.03 -20.38 -1.52
N ASN A 33 -33.31 -20.55 -2.63
CA ASN A 33 -33.22 -21.86 -3.27
C ASN A 33 -31.79 -22.20 -3.69
N GLU A 34 -31.28 -23.23 -3.00
CA GLU A 34 -30.20 -24.15 -3.40
C GLU A 34 -28.78 -23.77 -2.96
N GLY A 35 -28.22 -24.67 -2.15
CA GLY A 35 -26.89 -24.59 -1.58
C GLY A 35 -25.82 -24.52 -2.66
N LEU A 36 -25.22 -23.35 -2.80
CA LEU A 36 -24.00 -23.13 -3.55
C LEU A 36 -22.80 -23.33 -2.62
N PRO A 37 -21.71 -24.01 -3.05
CA PRO A 37 -20.49 -24.06 -2.25
C PRO A 37 -20.03 -22.63 -2.02
N SER A 38 -19.85 -22.25 -0.76
CA SER A 38 -19.43 -20.90 -0.36
C SER A 38 -18.33 -20.41 -1.29
N PRO A 39 -18.39 -19.16 -1.80
CA PRO A 39 -17.25 -18.59 -2.48
C PRO A 39 -16.12 -18.68 -1.47
N ARG A 40 -15.11 -19.50 -1.76
CA ARG A 40 -13.86 -19.43 -1.02
C ARG A 40 -13.48 -17.97 -1.09
N TYR A 41 -13.47 -17.32 0.06
CA TYR A 41 -12.79 -16.05 0.21
C TYR A 41 -11.34 -16.39 -0.11
N GLU A 42 -10.98 -16.35 -1.39
CA GLU A 42 -9.59 -16.24 -1.80
C GLU A 42 -9.27 -14.80 -1.41
N PRO A 43 -8.54 -14.55 -0.29
CA PRO A 43 -8.04 -13.21 -0.06
C PRO A 43 -7.19 -12.91 -1.28
N ALA A 44 -7.65 -11.97 -2.11
CA ALA A 44 -6.91 -11.44 -3.22
C ALA A 44 -5.51 -11.13 -2.71
N ARG A 45 -4.53 -11.95 -3.11
CA ARG A 45 -3.11 -11.95 -2.73
C ARG A 45 -2.67 -10.63 -2.09
N ALA A 46 -2.94 -10.49 -0.80
CA ALA A 46 -2.64 -9.31 -0.01
C ALA A 46 -1.18 -9.35 0.49
N ASP A 47 -0.36 -10.21 -0.11
CA ASP A 47 0.95 -10.61 0.38
C ASP A 47 2.13 -9.86 -0.27
N ILE A 48 1.89 -8.96 -1.24
CA ILE A 48 2.98 -8.16 -1.85
C ILE A 48 2.84 -6.65 -1.62
N ALA A 49 1.64 -6.10 -1.43
CA ALA A 49 1.46 -4.65 -1.28
C ALA A 49 1.77 -4.11 0.13
N GLY A 50 2.03 -4.97 1.12
CA GLY A 50 2.22 -4.58 2.52
C GLY A 50 3.61 -4.87 3.11
N ARG A 51 4.52 -5.52 2.37
CA ARG A 51 5.88 -5.78 2.87
C ARG A 51 6.84 -4.69 2.39
N PRO A 52 7.58 -4.04 3.30
CA PRO A 52 8.57 -3.05 2.89
C PRO A 52 9.64 -3.72 2.02
N THR A 53 10.00 -3.06 0.92
CA THR A 53 11.10 -3.51 0.05
C THR A 53 12.41 -3.56 0.83
N THR A 54 13.41 -4.29 0.32
CA THR A 54 14.72 -4.33 0.99
C THR A 54 15.32 -2.94 1.15
N ALA A 55 15.19 -2.07 0.14
CA ALA A 55 15.64 -0.69 0.21
C ALA A 55 14.93 0.09 1.33
N GLN A 56 13.60 -0.06 1.46
CA GLN A 56 12.83 0.56 2.53
C GLN A 56 13.24 0.06 3.92
N GLN A 57 13.56 -1.24 4.05
CA GLN A 57 14.06 -1.79 5.31
C GLN A 57 15.43 -1.23 5.69
N VAL A 58 16.31 -1.02 4.71
CA VAL A 58 17.63 -0.42 4.92
C VAL A 58 17.50 1.05 5.34
N ALA A 59 16.71 1.85 4.63
CA ALA A 59 16.44 3.25 4.99
C ALA A 59 15.83 3.35 6.39
N TYR A 60 14.84 2.51 6.70
CA TYR A 60 14.21 2.48 8.02
C TYR A 60 15.21 2.18 9.15
N ALA A 61 16.15 1.25 8.93
CA ALA A 61 17.19 0.95 9.92
C ALA A 61 18.13 2.14 10.14
N ALA A 62 18.52 2.81 9.05
CA ALA A 62 19.36 4.01 9.10
C ALA A 62 18.67 5.16 9.84
N ASP A 63 17.42 5.45 9.49
CA ASP A 63 16.64 6.51 10.13
C ASP A 63 16.46 6.24 11.62
N ARG A 64 16.12 5.01 12.01
CA ARG A 64 16.05 4.63 13.43
C ARG A 64 17.35 4.89 14.17
N LEU A 65 18.50 4.58 13.58
CA LEU A 65 19.80 4.83 14.20
C LEU A 65 20.05 6.34 14.36
N LEU A 66 19.67 7.15 13.37
CA LEU A 66 19.78 8.61 13.43
C LEU A 66 18.92 9.22 14.55
N PHE A 67 17.75 8.65 14.83
CA PHE A 67 16.86 9.10 15.91
C PHE A 67 17.25 8.57 17.31
N SER A 68 18.27 7.73 17.42
CA SER A 68 18.66 7.06 18.69
C SER A 68 19.87 7.69 19.39
N ASP A 69 20.18 8.97 19.11
CA ASP A 69 21.38 9.67 19.59
C ASP A 69 22.70 8.95 19.23
N PRO A 70 23.01 8.83 17.92
CA PRO A 70 24.15 8.05 17.45
C PRO A 70 25.49 8.73 17.73
N SER A 71 26.51 7.93 18.04
CA SER A 71 27.92 8.35 17.94
C SER A 71 28.26 8.78 16.50
N GLY A 72 29.36 9.53 16.32
CA GLY A 72 29.80 9.98 14.99
C GLY A 72 29.99 8.83 13.99
N SER A 73 30.47 7.67 14.45
CA SER A 73 30.61 6.46 13.63
C SER A 73 29.25 5.85 13.25
N GLU A 74 28.31 5.78 14.19
CA GLU A 74 26.97 5.25 13.92
C GLU A 74 26.20 6.16 12.95
N ARG A 75 26.37 7.48 13.11
CA ARG A 75 25.83 8.46 12.19
C ARG A 75 26.38 8.28 10.77
N ALA A 76 27.69 8.09 10.62
CA ALA A 76 28.31 7.85 9.31
C ALA A 76 27.78 6.57 8.64
N ILE A 77 27.58 5.50 9.44
CA ILE A 77 26.97 4.26 8.96
C ILE A 77 25.52 4.50 8.50
N ALA A 78 24.72 5.22 9.29
CA ALA A 78 23.34 5.52 8.92
C ALA A 78 23.25 6.38 7.65
N GLU A 79 24.07 7.41 7.52
CA GLU A 79 24.11 8.25 6.32
C GLU A 79 24.52 7.44 5.07
N LEU A 80 25.50 6.53 5.18
CA LEU A 80 25.85 5.61 4.11
C LEU A 80 24.68 4.69 3.71
N LEU A 81 24.00 4.10 4.69
CA LEU A 81 22.86 3.22 4.43
C LEU A 81 21.69 3.97 3.77
N ASN A 82 21.42 5.21 4.19
CA ASN A 82 20.41 6.06 3.57
C ASN A 82 20.78 6.42 2.12
N TYR A 83 22.04 6.74 1.84
CA TYR A 83 22.50 6.96 0.47
C TYR A 83 22.33 5.70 -0.41
N VAL A 84 22.75 4.54 0.10
CA VAL A 84 22.60 3.25 -0.60
C VAL A 84 21.14 2.92 -0.86
N ALA A 85 20.24 3.16 0.10
CA ALA A 85 18.81 2.95 -0.08
C ALA A 85 18.19 3.92 -1.10
N ALA A 86 18.60 5.20 -1.10
CA ALA A 86 18.13 6.20 -2.06
C ALA A 86 18.58 5.90 -3.50
N THR A 87 19.74 5.27 -3.66
CA THR A 87 20.33 4.90 -4.95
C THR A 87 20.24 3.40 -5.23
N TRP A 88 19.33 2.69 -4.55
CA TRP A 88 19.30 1.23 -4.49
C TRP A 88 19.39 0.57 -5.87
N GLU A 89 18.60 1.04 -6.83
CA GLU A 89 18.56 0.46 -8.18
C GLU A 89 19.83 0.66 -9.00
N GLN A 90 20.71 1.57 -8.58
CA GLN A 90 21.99 1.85 -9.23
C GLN A 90 23.16 1.09 -8.58
N GLN A 91 22.97 0.56 -7.38
CA GLN A 91 24.02 -0.17 -6.67
C GLN A 91 24.23 -1.57 -7.24
N ASP A 92 25.47 -2.06 -7.19
CA ASP A 92 25.77 -3.45 -7.51
C ASP A 92 25.16 -4.41 -6.46
N LEU A 93 25.00 -5.67 -6.87
CA LEU A 93 24.40 -6.70 -6.03
C LEU A 93 25.18 -6.94 -4.71
N PRO A 94 26.52 -7.06 -4.72
CA PRO A 94 27.30 -7.18 -3.49
C PRO A 94 27.03 -6.05 -2.48
N LEU A 95 27.00 -4.80 -2.94
CA LEU A 95 26.75 -3.66 -2.06
C LEU A 95 25.33 -3.68 -1.47
N ARG A 96 24.32 -4.04 -2.26
CA ARG A 96 22.93 -4.22 -1.77
C ARG A 96 22.85 -5.30 -0.68
N GLN A 97 23.54 -6.42 -0.87
CA GLN A 97 23.57 -7.53 0.10
C GLN A 97 24.27 -7.11 1.39
N HIS A 98 25.40 -6.40 1.27
CA HIS A 98 26.14 -5.90 2.42
C HIS A 98 25.30 -4.90 3.23
N ALA A 99 24.69 -3.91 2.57
CA ALA A 99 23.81 -2.95 3.22
C ALA A 99 22.63 -3.62 3.94
N GLN A 100 22.05 -4.66 3.34
CA GLN A 100 21.01 -5.45 3.99
C GLN A 100 21.51 -6.20 5.24
N ALA A 101 22.72 -6.77 5.18
CA ALA A 101 23.33 -7.46 6.32
C ALA A 101 23.58 -6.49 7.49
N VAL A 102 24.12 -5.30 7.20
CA VAL A 102 24.34 -4.25 8.21
C VAL A 102 23.00 -3.79 8.80
N ALA A 103 22.00 -3.50 7.98
CA ALA A 103 20.67 -3.09 8.46
C ALA A 103 20.01 -4.15 9.38
N ARG A 104 20.23 -5.45 9.11
CA ARG A 104 19.77 -6.53 9.98
C ARG A 104 20.50 -6.55 11.32
N ALA A 105 21.82 -6.36 11.32
CA ALA A 105 22.62 -6.30 12.54
C ALA A 105 22.23 -5.10 13.44
N LEU A 106 21.98 -3.95 12.84
CA LEU A 106 21.51 -2.75 13.55
C LEU A 106 20.12 -2.91 14.17
N ARG A 107 19.26 -3.79 13.61
CA ARG A 107 17.92 -4.04 14.16
C ARG A 107 17.93 -4.88 15.43
N THR A 108 18.99 -5.66 15.64
CA THR A 108 19.13 -6.56 16.80
C THR A 108 19.81 -5.90 18.00
N GLN A 109 20.33 -4.68 17.82
CA GLN A 109 20.86 -3.84 18.88
C GLN A 109 19.74 -2.96 19.45
#